data_AF-A0AAP6RFL0-F1
#
_entry.id   AF-A0AAP6RFL0-F1
#
_cell.length_a   1.000
_cell.length_b   1.000
_cell.length_c   1.000
_cell.angle_alpha   90.00
_cell.angle_beta   90.00
_cell.angle_gamma   90.00
#
_symmetry.space_group_name_H-M   'P 1'
#
loop_
_entity.id
_entity.type
_entity.pdbx_description
1 polymer ?
#
loop_
_entity_poly.entity_id
_entity_poly.type
_entity_poly.pdbx_seq_one_letter_code
_entity_poly.pdbx_strand_id
1 'polypeptide(L)'
;MKNQWRVILGLVLVLIVVIFAVLNNQAVPVNFGFTKISGPLILIILGSAIIGALVGLLTSTTTIWNQRKELKAVQKELDIYKNDMDKLVKEETEKVQRSFDNQLADLQAKQAAAPQVSEPVVNEQTSNTEVDATPVSGSRIDRYVKPRVNEEDQK
;
A
#
# COMPACT_ATOMS: atom_id res chain seq x y z
N MET A 1 -8.64 17.80 -22.49
CA MET A 1 -9.77 17.23 -23.28
C MET A 1 -9.72 15.69 -23.42
N LYS A 2 -9.10 14.89 -22.51
CA LYS A 2 -8.77 13.47 -22.81
C LYS A 2 -9.89 12.45 -22.52
N ASN A 3 -10.92 12.81 -21.75
CA ASN A 3 -11.98 11.87 -21.35
C ASN A 3 -13.36 12.16 -21.99
N GLN A 4 -13.58 13.37 -22.52
CA GLN A 4 -14.85 13.75 -23.15
C GLN A 4 -15.14 12.93 -24.43
N TRP A 5 -14.10 12.57 -25.19
CA TRP A 5 -14.28 11.77 -26.42
C TRP A 5 -14.93 10.40 -26.15
N ARG A 6 -14.77 9.82 -24.96
CA ARG A 6 -15.49 8.59 -24.55
C ARG A 6 -17.00 8.80 -24.45
N VAL A 7 -17.44 9.99 -24.04
CA VAL A 7 -18.87 10.35 -23.95
C VAL A 7 -19.45 10.53 -25.35
N ILE A 8 -18.72 11.25 -26.24
CA ILE A 8 -19.12 11.38 -27.64
C ILE A 8 -19.18 10.01 -28.32
N LEU A 9 -18.17 9.15 -28.14
CA LEU A 9 -18.14 7.81 -28.72
C LEU A 9 -19.27 6.93 -28.20
N GLY A 10 -19.59 7.01 -26.90
CA GLY A 10 -20.73 6.32 -26.30
C GLY A 10 -22.07 6.80 -26.88
N LEU A 11 -22.25 8.12 -27.05
CA LEU A 11 -23.46 8.69 -27.66
C LEU A 11 -23.63 8.21 -29.11
N VAL A 12 -22.55 8.22 -29.90
CA VAL A 12 -22.56 7.72 -31.30
C VAL A 12 -22.90 6.23 -31.35
N LEU A 13 -22.34 5.41 -30.45
CA LEU A 13 -22.65 3.99 -30.35
C LEU A 13 -24.13 3.74 -30.01
N VAL A 14 -24.67 4.45 -29.02
CA VAL A 14 -26.11 4.36 -28.68
C VAL A 14 -26.98 4.76 -29.86
N LEU A 15 -26.64 5.83 -30.58
CA LEU A 15 -27.37 6.29 -31.76
C LEU A 15 -27.32 5.24 -32.89
N ILE A 16 -26.18 4.59 -33.12
CA ILE A 16 -26.05 3.46 -34.06
C ILE A 16 -26.98 2.30 -33.67
N VAL A 17 -27.00 1.90 -32.39
CA VAL A 17 -27.89 0.83 -31.90
C VAL A 17 -29.37 1.17 -32.09
N VAL A 18 -29.77 2.42 -31.84
CA VAL A 18 -31.15 2.88 -32.08
C VAL A 18 -31.50 2.84 -33.57
N ILE A 19 -30.60 3.27 -34.47
CA ILE A 19 -30.81 3.16 -35.91
C ILE A 19 -30.96 1.68 -36.34
N PHE A 20 -30.11 0.78 -35.85
CA PHE A 20 -30.25 -0.65 -36.13
C PHE A 20 -31.59 -1.22 -35.63
N ALA A 21 -32.10 -0.78 -34.47
CA ALA A 21 -33.40 -1.20 -33.96
C ALA A 21 -34.58 -0.72 -34.82
N VAL A 22 -34.51 0.51 -35.35
CA VAL A 22 -35.56 1.03 -36.25
C VAL A 22 -35.49 0.36 -37.63
N LEU A 23 -34.29 0.23 -38.22
CA LEU A 23 -34.10 -0.40 -39.53
C LEU A 23 -34.37 -1.91 -39.53
N ASN A 24 -34.16 -2.58 -38.39
CA ASN A 24 -34.40 -4.01 -38.21
C ASN A 24 -35.59 -4.30 -37.27
N ASN A 25 -36.62 -3.44 -37.32
CA ASN A 25 -37.86 -3.56 -36.53
C ASN A 25 -38.79 -4.71 -37.00
N GLN A 26 -38.26 -5.70 -37.73
CA GLN A 26 -39.04 -6.86 -38.17
C GLN A 26 -39.30 -7.79 -36.97
N ALA A 27 -40.57 -8.14 -36.75
CA ALA A 27 -40.95 -9.00 -35.64
C ALA A 27 -40.52 -10.46 -35.90
N VAL A 28 -39.49 -10.92 -35.19
CA VAL A 28 -39.03 -12.31 -35.21
C VAL A 28 -39.65 -13.06 -34.03
N PRO A 29 -40.36 -14.19 -34.25
CA PRO A 29 -40.91 -14.99 -33.16
C PRO A 29 -39.80 -15.80 -32.47
N VAL A 30 -39.67 -15.61 -31.16
CA VAL A 30 -38.75 -16.38 -30.30
C VAL A 30 -39.56 -17.30 -29.39
N ASN A 31 -39.21 -18.58 -29.38
CA ASN A 31 -39.86 -19.60 -28.58
C ASN A 31 -39.02 -19.94 -27.34
N PHE A 32 -39.55 -19.65 -26.15
CA PHE A 32 -38.94 -19.93 -24.85
C PHE A 32 -39.36 -21.31 -24.28
N GLY A 33 -39.84 -22.22 -25.13
CA GLY A 33 -40.38 -23.53 -24.76
C GLY A 33 -41.82 -23.45 -24.25
N PHE A 34 -42.08 -22.56 -23.29
CA PHE A 34 -43.39 -22.39 -22.64
C PHE A 34 -44.20 -21.20 -23.17
N THR A 35 -43.53 -20.21 -23.77
CA THR A 35 -44.17 -19.01 -24.33
C THR A 35 -43.48 -18.59 -25.63
N LYS A 36 -44.19 -17.86 -26.47
CA LYS A 36 -43.67 -17.28 -27.72
C LYS A 36 -43.84 -15.77 -27.66
N ILE A 37 -42.74 -15.04 -27.87
CA ILE A 37 -42.73 -13.58 -27.92
C ILE A 37 -42.20 -13.18 -29.30
N SER A 38 -42.91 -12.27 -29.96
CA SER A 38 -42.50 -11.75 -31.27
C SER A 38 -42.10 -10.28 -31.14
N GLY A 39 -40.93 -9.93 -31.65
CA GLY A 39 -40.42 -8.56 -31.63
C GLY A 39 -39.10 -8.41 -32.38
N PRO A 40 -38.56 -7.19 -32.47
CA PRO A 40 -37.27 -6.93 -33.11
C PRO A 40 -36.14 -7.73 -32.42
N LEU A 41 -35.36 -8.47 -33.20
CA LEU A 41 -34.34 -9.40 -32.69
C LEU A 41 -33.33 -8.69 -31.77
N ILE A 42 -32.94 -7.45 -32.10
CA ILE A 42 -31.99 -6.66 -31.32
C ILE A 42 -32.54 -6.30 -29.92
N LEU A 43 -33.84 -6.04 -29.77
CA LEU A 43 -34.44 -5.76 -28.45
C LEU A 43 -34.46 -7.02 -27.57
N ILE A 44 -34.67 -8.20 -28.17
CA ILE A 44 -34.63 -9.48 -27.47
C ILE A 44 -33.21 -9.81 -27.00
N ILE A 45 -32.20 -9.55 -27.84
CA ILE A 45 -30.78 -9.75 -27.49
C ILE A 45 -30.32 -8.76 -26.40
N LEU A 46 -30.66 -7.47 -26.52
CA LEU A 46 -30.33 -6.49 -25.47
C LEU A 46 -31.03 -6.82 -24.15
N GLY A 47 -32.32 -7.18 -24.21
CA GLY A 47 -33.09 -7.57 -23.03
C GLY A 47 -32.51 -8.79 -22.31
N SER A 48 -32.15 -9.85 -23.05
CA SER A 48 -31.54 -11.04 -22.46
C SER A 48 -30.13 -10.79 -21.92
N ALA A 49 -29.33 -9.96 -22.58
CA ALA A 49 -28.02 -9.53 -22.09
C ALA A 49 -28.12 -8.71 -20.80
N ILE A 50 -29.10 -7.79 -20.69
CA ILE A 50 -29.36 -7.02 -19.47
C ILE A 50 -29.80 -7.93 -18.32
N ILE A 51 -30.70 -8.89 -18.58
CA ILE A 51 -31.13 -9.88 -17.57
C ILE A 51 -29.94 -10.75 -17.12
N GLY A 52 -29.12 -11.22 -18.05
CA GLY A 52 -27.91 -12.00 -17.74
C GLY A 52 -26.91 -11.20 -16.89
N ALA A 53 -26.69 -9.93 -17.21
CA ALA A 53 -25.85 -9.02 -16.42
C ALA A 53 -26.42 -8.77 -15.02
N LEU A 54 -27.74 -8.57 -14.89
CA LEU A 54 -28.42 -8.45 -13.59
C LEU A 54 -28.23 -9.71 -12.73
N VAL A 55 -28.46 -10.89 -13.29
CA VAL A 55 -28.23 -12.17 -12.58
C VAL A 55 -26.76 -12.31 -12.17
N GLY A 56 -25.83 -12.01 -13.08
CA GLY A 56 -24.39 -12.03 -12.78
C GLY A 56 -23.98 -11.07 -11.65
N LEU A 57 -24.53 -9.85 -11.62
CA LEU A 57 -24.30 -8.88 -10.55
C LEU A 57 -24.88 -9.35 -9.21
N LEU A 58 -26.09 -9.90 -9.20
CA LEU A 58 -26.72 -10.47 -8.00
C LEU A 58 -25.88 -11.62 -7.42
N THR A 59 -25.42 -12.55 -8.27
CA THR A 59 -24.56 -13.67 -7.85
C THR A 59 -23.20 -13.18 -7.37
N SER A 60 -22.56 -12.25 -8.10
CA SER A 60 -21.22 -11.72 -7.78
C SER A 60 -21.20 -10.92 -6.45
N THR A 61 -22.28 -10.22 -6.12
CA THR A 61 -22.38 -9.40 -4.90
C THR A 61 -22.13 -10.22 -3.62
N THR A 62 -22.64 -11.45 -3.57
CA THR A 62 -22.43 -12.37 -2.43
C THR A 62 -20.95 -12.72 -2.25
N THR A 63 -20.25 -13.07 -3.33
CA THR A 63 -18.81 -13.38 -3.31
C THR A 63 -17.99 -12.16 -2.88
N ILE A 64 -18.30 -10.99 -3.44
CA ILE A 64 -17.65 -9.71 -3.09
C ILE A 64 -17.83 -9.38 -1.60
N TRP A 65 -19.00 -9.66 -1.01
CA TRP A 65 -19.23 -9.40 0.42
C TRP A 65 -18.33 -10.27 1.30
N ASN A 66 -18.23 -11.58 1.01
CA ASN A 66 -17.35 -12.48 1.76
C ASN A 66 -15.88 -12.06 1.65
N GLN A 67 -15.40 -11.76 0.44
CA GLN A 67 -14.05 -11.23 0.21
C GLN A 67 -13.79 -9.91 0.98
N ARG A 68 -14.77 -9.01 1.04
CA ARG A 68 -14.66 -7.77 1.84
C ARG A 68 -14.67 -7.99 3.35
N LYS A 69 -15.24 -9.10 3.84
CA LYS A 69 -15.18 -9.50 5.25
C LYS A 69 -13.79 -10.06 5.58
N GLU A 70 -13.25 -10.92 4.73
CA GLU A 70 -11.88 -11.47 4.86
C GLU A 70 -10.83 -10.36 4.81
N LEU A 71 -10.91 -9.45 3.83
CA LEU A 71 -10.03 -8.27 3.76
C LEU A 71 -10.04 -7.43 5.05
N LYS A 72 -11.21 -7.27 5.70
CA LYS A 72 -11.31 -6.56 6.98
C LYS A 72 -10.70 -7.34 8.15
N ALA A 73 -10.80 -8.67 8.15
CA ALA A 73 -10.17 -9.51 9.16
C ALA A 73 -8.64 -9.44 9.05
N VAL A 74 -8.10 -9.67 7.85
CA VAL A 74 -6.66 -9.59 7.57
C VAL A 74 -6.10 -8.19 7.84
N GLN A 75 -6.82 -7.11 7.47
CA GLN A 75 -6.40 -5.75 7.80
C GLN A 75 -6.33 -5.53 9.32
N LYS A 76 -7.30 -6.05 10.08
CA LYS A 76 -7.30 -5.94 11.55
C LYS A 76 -6.14 -6.71 12.18
N GLU A 77 -5.79 -7.89 11.65
CA GLU A 77 -4.63 -8.66 12.10
C GLU A 77 -3.30 -7.92 11.82
N LEU A 78 -3.17 -7.31 10.64
CA LEU A 78 -2.03 -6.44 10.32
C LEU A 78 -1.93 -5.23 11.24
N ASP A 79 -3.06 -4.61 11.57
CA ASP A 79 -3.10 -3.45 12.48
C ASP A 79 -2.73 -3.86 13.91
N ILE A 80 -3.18 -5.02 14.40
CA ILE A 80 -2.78 -5.57 15.71
C ILE A 80 -1.27 -5.85 15.72
N TYR A 81 -0.76 -6.59 14.73
CA TYR A 81 0.67 -6.95 14.67
C TYR A 81 1.57 -5.72 14.62
N LYS A 82 1.20 -4.68 13.85
CA LYS A 82 1.92 -3.39 13.84
C LYS A 82 1.91 -2.70 15.20
N ASN A 83 0.74 -2.60 15.85
CA ASN A 83 0.64 -1.97 17.17
C ASN A 83 1.46 -2.70 18.23
N ASP A 84 1.54 -4.04 18.18
CA ASP A 84 2.37 -4.80 19.12
C ASP A 84 3.86 -4.65 18.80
N MET A 85 4.28 -4.68 17.54
CA MET A 85 5.66 -4.33 17.15
C MET A 85 6.06 -2.93 17.62
N ASP A 86 5.19 -1.92 17.44
CA ASP A 86 5.43 -0.55 17.88
C ASP A 86 5.56 -0.44 19.42
N LYS A 87 4.84 -1.28 20.19
CA LYS A 87 5.01 -1.37 21.66
C LYS A 87 6.34 -2.02 22.04
N LEU A 88 6.69 -3.15 21.44
CA LEU A 88 7.96 -3.83 21.73
C LEU A 88 9.15 -2.92 21.40
N VAL A 89 9.13 -2.22 20.26
CA VAL A 89 10.17 -1.25 19.89
C VAL A 89 10.25 -0.10 20.89
N LYS A 90 9.11 0.44 21.37
CA LYS A 90 9.11 1.46 22.42
C LYS A 90 9.66 0.94 23.74
N GLU A 91 9.25 -0.24 24.19
CA GLU A 91 9.72 -0.82 25.44
C GLU A 91 11.23 -1.10 25.42
N GLU A 92 11.75 -1.65 24.32
CA GLU A 92 13.19 -1.88 24.15
C GLU A 92 13.98 -0.57 24.03
N THR A 93 13.48 0.44 23.31
CA THR A 93 14.14 1.76 23.25
C THR A 93 14.13 2.48 24.60
N GLU A 94 13.07 2.36 25.41
CA GLU A 94 13.04 2.89 26.78
C GLU A 94 14.02 2.14 27.71
N LYS A 95 14.13 0.81 27.61
CA LYS A 95 15.11 0.03 28.38
C LYS A 95 16.56 0.40 28.02
N VAL A 96 16.83 0.52 26.72
CA VAL A 96 18.15 0.93 26.20
C VAL A 96 18.48 2.36 26.61
N GLN A 97 17.52 3.30 26.53
CA GLN A 97 17.75 4.67 26.99
C GLN A 97 18.06 4.71 28.49
N ARG A 98 17.27 4.03 29.34
CA ARG A 98 17.53 3.93 30.79
C ARG A 98 18.89 3.31 31.10
N SER A 99 19.34 2.31 30.33
CA SER A 99 20.65 1.69 30.55
C SER A 99 21.80 2.59 30.10
N PHE A 100 21.62 3.43 29.07
CA PHE A 100 22.57 4.50 28.72
C PHE A 100 22.62 5.60 29.80
N ASP A 101 21.47 6.09 30.27
CA ASP A 101 21.40 7.14 31.30
C ASP A 101 22.06 6.69 32.61
N ASN A 102 21.81 5.43 33.03
CA ASN A 102 22.46 4.84 34.20
C ASN A 102 23.99 4.71 34.04
N GLN A 103 24.48 4.37 32.85
CA GLN A 103 25.93 4.30 32.57
C GLN A 103 26.58 5.69 32.62
N LEU A 104 25.92 6.73 32.08
CA LEU A 104 26.41 8.11 32.16
C LEU A 104 26.51 8.58 33.63
N ALA A 105 25.52 8.23 34.46
CA ALA A 105 25.52 8.55 35.88
C ALA A 105 26.66 7.85 36.65
N ASP A 106 26.92 6.56 36.39
CA ASP A 106 28.07 5.84 37.00
C ASP A 106 29.40 6.48 36.60
N LEU A 107 29.60 6.78 35.31
CA LEU A 107 30.81 7.43 34.81
C LEU A 107 31.04 8.81 35.45
N GLN A 108 29.99 9.61 35.61
CA GLN A 108 30.08 10.91 36.30
C GLN A 108 30.39 10.76 37.79
N ALA A 109 29.75 9.81 38.49
CA ALA A 109 30.05 9.52 39.88
C ALA A 109 31.52 9.06 40.06
N LYS A 110 32.03 8.26 39.12
CA LYS A 110 33.41 7.77 39.10
C LYS A 110 34.43 8.86 38.78
N GLN A 111 34.08 9.84 37.94
CA GLN A 111 34.89 11.05 37.72
C GLN A 111 34.89 11.98 38.95
N ALA A 112 33.76 12.09 39.65
CA ALA A 112 33.65 12.91 40.87
C ALA A 112 34.31 12.28 42.10
N ALA A 113 34.41 10.94 42.15
CA ALA A 113 35.06 10.19 43.22
C ALA A 113 36.54 9.87 42.95
N ALA A 114 37.04 10.09 41.73
CA ALA A 114 38.47 10.06 41.45
C ALA A 114 39.15 11.24 42.16
N PRO A 115 40.26 11.02 42.91
CA PRO A 115 41.02 12.13 43.48
C PRO A 115 41.49 13.07 42.38
N GLN A 116 41.35 14.38 42.60
CA GLN A 116 42.06 15.34 41.76
C GLN A 116 43.56 15.10 41.94
N VAL A 117 44.19 14.51 40.92
CA VAL A 117 45.65 14.42 40.84
C VAL A 117 46.16 15.82 40.53
N SER A 118 46.42 16.58 41.58
CA SER A 118 47.23 17.78 41.52
C SER A 118 48.66 17.38 41.14
N GLU A 119 48.99 17.42 39.86
CA GLU A 119 50.39 17.38 39.45
C GLU A 119 51.09 18.69 39.89
N PRO A 120 52.35 18.59 40.36
CA PRO A 120 53.11 19.76 40.79
C PRO A 120 53.58 20.58 39.59
N VAL A 121 53.70 21.89 39.80
CA VAL A 121 54.27 22.82 38.81
C VAL A 121 55.75 22.50 38.58
N VAL A 122 56.09 21.99 37.40
CA VAL A 122 57.44 22.12 36.80
C VAL A 122 57.29 22.49 35.33
N ASN A 123 58.04 23.51 34.91
CA ASN A 123 58.09 24.06 33.56
C ASN A 123 59.31 23.52 32.83
N GLU A 124 59.15 22.99 31.61
CA GLU A 124 60.23 22.96 30.62
C GLU A 124 59.68 22.94 29.19
N GLN A 125 60.36 23.67 28.29
CA GLN A 125 59.92 23.91 26.91
C GLN A 125 60.45 22.82 25.97
N THR A 126 59.67 22.41 24.95
CA THR A 126 60.22 22.16 23.59
C THR A 126 59.16 22.02 22.49
N SER A 127 59.15 23.01 21.58
CA SER A 127 59.05 22.89 20.10
C SER A 127 58.04 21.97 19.38
N ASN A 128 57.15 22.62 18.60
CA ASN A 128 56.62 22.25 17.27
C ASN A 128 55.62 21.05 17.22
N THR A 129 54.59 20.98 16.35
CA THR A 129 54.33 21.60 15.03
C THR A 129 52.82 21.73 14.74
N GLU A 130 52.41 22.59 13.80
CA GLU A 130 51.21 22.46 12.92
C GLU A 130 50.95 20.99 12.46
N VAL A 131 49.78 20.49 12.04
CA VAL A 131 48.53 20.99 11.39
C VAL A 131 47.40 19.97 11.73
N ASP A 132 46.09 20.07 11.43
CA ASP A 132 45.16 21.01 10.75
C ASP A 132 43.73 20.79 11.36
N ALA A 133 42.69 21.52 10.94
CA ALA A 133 41.30 21.31 11.36
C ALA A 133 40.31 21.03 10.20
N THR A 134 39.75 19.81 10.13
CA THR A 134 38.57 19.49 9.29
C THR A 134 37.60 18.52 9.97
N PRO A 135 36.31 18.89 10.14
CA PRO A 135 35.26 17.96 10.53
C PRO A 135 34.51 17.43 9.29
N VAL A 136 34.79 16.19 8.88
CA VAL A 136 34.04 15.56 7.77
C VAL A 136 32.79 14.87 8.30
N SER A 137 31.66 15.55 8.14
CA SER A 137 30.31 14.99 8.28
C SER A 137 30.12 13.81 7.29
N GLY A 138 29.62 12.69 7.79
CA GLY A 138 29.47 11.45 7.04
C GLY A 138 28.21 10.67 7.41
N SER A 139 27.04 11.27 7.15
CA SER A 139 25.74 10.61 7.31
C SER A 139 25.64 9.38 6.39
N ARG A 140 25.75 8.16 6.94
CA ARG A 140 25.46 6.94 6.19
C ARG A 140 23.94 6.81 6.00
N ILE A 141 23.50 6.94 4.76
CA ILE A 141 22.16 6.50 4.35
C ILE A 141 22.30 5.04 3.91
N ASP A 142 21.79 4.13 4.74
CA ASP A 142 21.73 2.71 4.39
C ASP A 142 20.75 2.49 3.23
N ARG A 143 21.25 1.86 2.17
CA ARG A 143 20.51 1.65 0.92
C ARG A 143 19.60 0.45 1.07
N TYR A 144 18.29 0.69 1.18
CA TYR A 144 17.29 -0.38 1.19
C TYR A 144 17.33 -1.18 -0.14
N VAL A 145 17.66 -2.47 -0.07
CA VAL A 145 17.67 -3.37 -1.22
C VAL A 145 16.37 -4.18 -1.23
N LYS A 146 15.57 -4.03 -2.28
CA LYS A 146 14.31 -4.78 -2.45
C LYS A 146 14.62 -6.26 -2.78
N PRO A 147 13.94 -7.24 -2.16
CA PRO A 147 14.07 -8.64 -2.55
C PRO A 147 13.60 -8.85 -4.00
N ARG A 148 14.31 -9.69 -4.76
CA ARG A 148 13.73 -10.28 -5.97
C ARG A 148 12.74 -11.37 -5.55
N VAL A 149 11.52 -11.29 -6.05
CA VAL A 149 10.61 -12.43 -6.08
C VAL A 149 10.88 -13.13 -7.41
N ASN A 150 11.28 -14.40 -7.37
CA ASN A 150 11.44 -15.20 -8.57
C ASN A 150 10.08 -15.82 -8.91
N GLU A 151 9.47 -15.36 -10.01
CA GLU A 151 8.26 -15.97 -10.58
C GLU A 151 8.65 -17.17 -11.45
N GLU A 152 9.05 -18.28 -10.83
CA GLU A 152 9.23 -19.57 -11.49
C GLU A 152 8.50 -20.66 -10.71
N ASP A 153 7.18 -20.74 -10.91
CA ASP A 153 6.38 -21.95 -10.67
C ASP A 153 4.97 -21.80 -11.29
N GLN A 154 4.89 -21.87 -12.62
CA GLN A 154 3.73 -22.41 -13.34
C GLN A 154 4.17 -23.04 -14.67
N LYS A 155 4.06 -24.37 -14.75
CA LYS A 155 4.10 -25.15 -15.99
C LYS A 155 3.18 -26.36 -15.87
#